data_AF-A0A3N1XM56-F1
#
_entry.id   AF-A0A3N1XM56-F1
#
_cell.length_a   1.000
_cell.length_b   1.000
_cell.length_c   1.000
_cell.angle_alpha   90.00
_cell.angle_beta   90.00
_cell.angle_gamma   90.00
#
_symmetry.space_group_name_H-M   'P 1'
#
loop_
_entity.id
_entity.type
_entity.pdbx_description
1 polymer ?
#
loop_
_entity_poly.entity_id
_entity_poly.type
_entity_poly.pdbx_seq_one_letter_code
_entity_poly.pdbx_strand_id
1 'polypeptide(L)'
;MNTTLKKLFNLTDIRYPWLLLISMCAFIFSLYYDKNHTNISLAYQWMTYGFTIISATVWSILNYIAHIKISANYKKYDNIDTYVENLLISKEEKLELKGYLEDYSSDLISQGKTKEESIQTAINQFRVQEFTSLSKNSSLFNLPIHYYLIGYSLLSITVATLLEFMPMILKQSPFLFSAIQFMLISYCIGFTGSFFLYKLLDSIISKKTNNDR
;
A
#
# COMPACT_ATOMS: atom_id res chain seq x y z
N MET A 1 -4.90 -17.66 14.64
CA MET A 1 -4.02 -16.47 14.61
C MET A 1 -4.90 -15.25 14.37
N ASN A 2 -4.82 -14.22 15.22
CA ASN A 2 -5.77 -13.11 15.22
C ASN A 2 -5.74 -12.34 13.87
N THR A 3 -6.89 -12.01 13.28
CA THR A 3 -6.98 -11.37 11.95
C THR A 3 -6.19 -10.06 11.86
N THR A 4 -6.10 -9.33 12.96
CA THR A 4 -5.31 -8.10 13.09
C THR A 4 -3.81 -8.34 13.00
N LEU A 5 -3.28 -9.40 13.61
CA LEU A 5 -1.86 -9.76 13.51
C LEU A 5 -1.48 -10.12 12.07
N LYS A 6 -2.35 -10.83 11.36
CA LYS A 6 -2.14 -11.15 9.94
C LYS A 6 -2.08 -9.89 9.08
N LYS A 7 -2.90 -8.86 9.37
CA LYS A 7 -2.88 -7.57 8.67
C LYS A 7 -1.64 -6.73 8.99
N LEU A 8 -1.16 -6.78 10.23
CA LEU A 8 0.06 -6.06 10.64
C LEU A 8 1.31 -6.64 9.98
N PHE A 9 1.42 -7.97 9.86
CA PHE A 9 2.61 -8.63 9.32
C PHE A 9 2.46 -9.08 7.86
N ASN A 10 1.56 -8.45 7.09
CA ASN A 10 1.39 -8.77 5.68
C ASN A 10 2.46 -8.08 4.81
N LEU A 11 3.64 -8.70 4.69
CA LEU A 11 4.79 -8.14 3.97
C LEU A 11 4.56 -7.98 2.46
N THR A 12 3.53 -8.63 1.90
CA THR A 12 3.19 -8.51 0.47
C THR A 12 2.56 -7.17 0.11
N ASP A 13 2.18 -6.37 1.11
CA ASP A 13 1.50 -5.09 0.89
C ASP A 13 2.47 -3.95 0.56
N ILE A 14 3.80 -4.12 0.71
CA ILE A 14 4.75 -3.12 0.22
C ILE A 14 4.76 -3.06 -1.30
N ARG A 15 4.54 -1.86 -1.84
CA ARG A 15 4.74 -1.57 -3.27
C ARG A 15 6.13 -0.98 -3.50
N TYR A 16 6.73 -1.36 -4.63
CA TYR A 16 8.07 -0.94 -5.04
C TYR A 16 9.18 -1.19 -3.99
N PRO A 17 9.31 -2.43 -3.45
CA PRO A 17 10.30 -2.73 -2.39
C PRO A 17 11.74 -2.46 -2.81
N TRP A 18 12.05 -2.52 -4.10
CA TRP A 18 13.38 -2.23 -4.63
C TRP A 18 13.81 -0.77 -4.39
N LEU A 19 12.90 0.21 -4.45
CA LEU A 19 13.23 1.62 -4.21
C LEU A 19 13.57 1.85 -2.74
N LEU A 20 12.82 1.21 -1.85
CA LEU A 20 13.08 1.20 -0.42
C LEU A 20 14.45 0.57 -0.10
N LEU A 21 14.78 -0.56 -0.74
CA LEU A 21 16.08 -1.21 -0.59
C LEU A 21 17.24 -0.35 -1.09
N ILE A 22 17.10 0.29 -2.26
CA ILE A 22 18.11 1.24 -2.77
C ILE A 22 18.35 2.35 -1.75
N SER A 23 17.28 2.92 -1.22
CA SER A 23 17.34 3.97 -0.21
C SER A 23 18.05 3.49 1.07
N MET A 24 17.76 2.28 1.55
CA MET A 24 18.41 1.69 2.73
C MET A 24 19.91 1.43 2.49
N CYS A 25 20.27 0.86 1.33
CA CYS A 25 21.66 0.62 0.95
C CYS A 25 22.44 1.94 0.81
N ALA A 26 21.84 2.95 0.17
CA ALA A 26 22.43 4.28 0.04
C ALA A 26 22.68 4.94 1.40
N PHE A 27 21.77 4.74 2.38
CA PHE A 27 21.95 5.22 3.75
C PHE A 27 23.21 4.64 4.40
N ILE A 28 23.36 3.31 4.37
CA ILE A 28 24.52 2.62 4.94
C ILE A 28 25.80 3.02 4.21
N PHE A 29 25.76 3.12 2.88
CA PHE A 29 26.89 3.57 2.09
C PHE A 29 27.32 4.99 2.46
N SER A 30 26.36 5.90 2.68
CA SER A 30 26.62 7.28 3.12
C SER A 30 27.34 7.32 4.46
N LEU A 31 26.86 6.55 5.45
CA LEU A 31 27.52 6.43 6.75
C LEU A 31 28.93 5.84 6.63
N TYR A 32 29.10 4.80 5.81
CA TYR A 32 30.39 4.15 5.61
C TYR A 32 31.39 5.09 4.91
N TYR A 33 30.92 5.87 3.94
CA TYR A 33 31.71 6.88 3.26
C TYR A 33 32.17 7.97 4.22
N ASP A 34 31.26 8.48 5.06
CA ASP A 34 31.54 9.46 6.12
C ASP A 34 32.59 8.96 7.12
N LYS A 35 32.51 7.68 7.51
CA LYS A 35 33.51 7.08 8.40
C LYS A 35 34.91 7.10 7.78
N ASN A 36 35.03 6.82 6.48
CA ASN A 36 36.32 6.65 5.82
C ASN A 36 36.94 7.96 5.34
N HIS A 37 36.15 9.03 5.23
CA HIS A 37 36.62 10.34 4.79
C HIS A 37 36.23 11.38 5.84
N THR A 38 37.15 11.71 6.73
CA THR A 38 36.90 12.63 7.86
C THR A 38 36.77 14.10 7.47
N ASN A 39 37.13 14.48 6.23
CA ASN A 39 37.04 15.84 5.70
C ASN A 39 36.16 15.90 4.45
N ILE A 40 34.93 15.38 4.53
CA ILE A 40 33.96 15.50 3.43
C ILE A 40 33.39 16.92 3.42
N SER A 41 33.24 17.50 2.23
CA SER A 41 32.58 18.80 2.08
C SER A 41 31.10 18.68 2.41
N LEU A 42 30.53 19.74 2.99
CA LEU A 42 29.10 19.80 3.30
C LEU A 42 28.24 19.43 2.07
N ALA A 43 28.62 19.90 0.88
CA ALA A 43 27.89 19.59 -0.36
C ALA A 43 27.75 18.08 -0.62
N TYR A 44 28.81 17.29 -0.37
CA TYR A 44 28.76 15.84 -0.56
C TYR A 44 27.86 15.15 0.46
N GLN A 45 27.88 15.57 1.73
CA GLN A 45 26.97 15.04 2.76
C GLN A 45 25.51 15.30 2.40
N TRP A 46 25.21 16.51 1.95
CA TRP A 46 23.86 16.86 1.50
C TRP A 46 23.43 16.02 0.30
N MET A 47 24.35 15.74 -0.62
CA MET A 47 24.06 14.91 -1.79
C MET A 47 23.76 13.46 -1.39
N THR A 48 24.58 12.83 -0.53
CA THR A 48 24.45 11.41 -0.18
C THR A 48 23.26 11.15 0.75
N TYR A 49 23.13 11.90 1.85
CA TYR A 49 21.97 11.78 2.74
C TYR A 49 20.69 12.31 2.09
N GLY A 50 20.78 13.40 1.31
CA GLY A 50 19.64 13.94 0.58
C GLY A 50 19.10 12.97 -0.45
N PHE A 51 19.97 12.31 -1.23
CA PHE A 51 19.55 11.26 -2.17
C PHE A 51 18.80 10.13 -1.47
N THR A 52 19.27 9.74 -0.28
CA THR A 52 18.63 8.70 0.53
C THR A 52 17.24 9.15 0.99
N ILE A 53 17.12 10.35 1.56
CA ILE A 53 15.84 10.88 2.05
C ILE A 53 14.85 11.06 0.90
N ILE A 54 15.29 11.59 -0.25
CA ILE A 54 14.47 11.77 -1.44
C ILE A 54 13.98 10.40 -1.94
N SER A 55 14.86 9.40 -2.02
CA SER A 55 14.49 8.05 -2.46
C SER A 55 13.43 7.42 -1.55
N ALA A 56 13.60 7.50 -0.23
CA ALA A 56 12.59 7.05 0.74
C ALA A 56 11.26 7.81 0.61
N THR A 57 11.33 9.12 0.35
CA THR A 57 10.14 9.97 0.18
C THR A 57 9.37 9.61 -1.08
N VAL A 58 10.08 9.45 -2.21
CA VAL A 58 9.49 9.01 -3.48
C VAL A 58 8.87 7.63 -3.31
N TRP A 59 9.54 6.70 -2.61
CA TRP A 59 8.99 5.39 -2.29
C TRP A 59 7.67 5.55 -1.53
N SER A 60 7.64 6.36 -0.47
CA SER A 60 6.44 6.59 0.33
C SER A 60 5.28 7.14 -0.50
N ILE A 61 5.53 8.08 -1.40
CA ILE A 61 4.47 8.64 -2.27
C ILE A 61 3.94 7.58 -3.24
N LEU A 62 4.83 6.90 -3.96
CA LEU A 62 4.43 5.88 -4.94
C LEU A 62 3.72 4.70 -4.29
N ASN A 63 4.18 4.31 -3.10
CA ASN A 63 3.59 3.26 -2.31
C ASN A 63 2.14 3.60 -1.94
N TYR A 64 1.88 4.82 -1.47
CA TYR A 64 0.51 5.30 -1.20
C TYR A 64 -0.37 5.28 -2.46
N ILE A 65 0.10 5.90 -3.55
CA ILE A 65 -0.68 5.99 -4.80
C ILE A 65 -1.06 4.60 -5.32
N ALA A 66 -0.15 3.63 -5.23
CA ALA A 66 -0.42 2.26 -5.67
C ALA A 66 -1.48 1.53 -4.83
N HIS A 67 -1.79 2.02 -3.64
CA HIS A 67 -2.87 1.48 -2.81
C HIS A 67 -4.22 2.19 -3.00
N ILE A 68 -4.25 3.39 -3.59
CA ILE A 68 -5.49 4.07 -3.93
C ILE A 68 -6.19 3.27 -5.02
N LYS A 69 -7.37 2.73 -4.71
CA LYS A 69 -8.22 2.03 -5.69
C LYS A 69 -9.45 2.88 -5.97
N ILE A 70 -9.74 3.11 -7.25
CA ILE A 70 -11.06 3.62 -7.66
C ILE A 70 -12.09 2.55 -7.31
N SER A 71 -13.17 2.95 -6.65
CA SER A 71 -14.27 2.05 -6.31
C SER A 71 -14.79 1.37 -7.58
N ALA A 72 -15.05 0.06 -7.52
CA ALA A 72 -15.55 -0.69 -8.65
C ALA A 72 -16.82 -0.07 -9.24
N ASN A 73 -17.59 0.59 -8.38
CA ASN A 73 -18.83 1.27 -8.73
C ASN A 73 -18.63 2.48 -9.66
N TYR A 74 -17.40 2.87 -10.05
CA TYR A 74 -17.14 3.99 -10.97
C TYR A 74 -16.36 3.59 -12.23
N LYS A 75 -15.93 2.34 -12.36
CA LYS A 75 -15.29 1.84 -13.59
C LYS A 75 -16.35 1.29 -14.55
N LYS A 76 -16.17 1.53 -15.85
CA LYS A 76 -16.84 0.73 -16.89
C LYS A 76 -16.12 -0.61 -16.99
N TYR A 77 -16.88 -1.69 -17.01
CA TYR A 77 -16.35 -3.05 -17.17
C TYR A 77 -16.98 -3.69 -18.38
N ASP A 78 -16.15 -4.29 -19.21
CA ASP A 78 -16.59 -4.99 -20.42
C ASP A 78 -16.79 -6.49 -20.16
N ASN A 79 -16.43 -6.96 -18.96
CA ASN A 79 -16.61 -8.35 -18.51
C ASN A 79 -17.10 -8.40 -17.05
N ILE A 80 -18.05 -9.31 -16.80
CA ILE A 80 -18.57 -9.69 -15.48
C ILE A 80 -17.45 -10.16 -14.56
N ASP A 81 -16.49 -10.96 -15.03
CA ASP A 81 -15.36 -11.42 -14.22
C ASP A 81 -14.61 -10.24 -13.60
N THR A 82 -14.21 -9.29 -14.47
CA THR A 82 -13.46 -8.11 -14.05
C THR A 82 -14.29 -7.24 -13.12
N TYR A 83 -15.60 -7.13 -13.33
CA TYR A 83 -16.49 -6.40 -12.42
C TYR A 83 -16.50 -7.02 -11.01
N VAL A 84 -16.77 -8.33 -10.93
CA VAL A 84 -16.90 -9.07 -9.67
C VAL A 84 -15.58 -9.13 -8.91
N GLU A 85 -14.46 -9.32 -9.60
CA GLU A 85 -13.14 -9.33 -8.96
C GLU A 85 -12.80 -8.01 -8.27
N ASN A 86 -13.29 -6.88 -8.80
CA ASN A 86 -13.05 -5.56 -8.23
C ASN A 86 -14.01 -5.18 -7.09
N LEU A 87 -15.09 -5.94 -6.87
CA LEU A 87 -15.99 -5.72 -5.72
C LEU A 87 -15.34 -6.14 -4.40
N LEU A 88 -15.73 -5.43 -3.33
CA LEU A 88 -15.21 -5.63 -1.97
C LEU A 88 -16.10 -6.57 -1.14
N ILE A 89 -16.45 -7.71 -1.73
CA ILE A 89 -17.25 -8.77 -1.10
C ILE A 89 -16.41 -10.04 -0.90
N SER A 90 -16.88 -10.95 -0.05
CA SER A 90 -16.19 -12.21 0.25
C SER A 90 -16.06 -13.09 -1.02
N LYS A 91 -15.13 -14.06 -0.98
CA LYS A 91 -14.89 -14.94 -2.13
C LYS A 91 -16.13 -15.77 -2.51
N GLU A 92 -16.90 -16.19 -1.51
CA GLU A 92 -18.15 -16.93 -1.70
C GLU A 92 -19.22 -16.04 -2.35
N GLU A 93 -19.42 -14.83 -1.82
CA GLU A 93 -20.35 -13.84 -2.41
C GLU A 93 -19.95 -13.44 -3.84
N LYS A 94 -18.64 -13.38 -4.15
CA LYS A 94 -18.17 -13.16 -5.53
C LYS A 94 -18.62 -14.27 -6.46
N LEU A 95 -18.53 -15.52 -6.02
CA LEU A 95 -18.84 -16.67 -6.86
C LEU A 95 -20.35 -16.75 -7.13
N GLU A 96 -21.15 -16.49 -6.10
CA GLU A 96 -22.61 -16.39 -6.21
C GLU A 96 -23.04 -15.23 -7.12
N LEU A 97 -22.46 -14.04 -6.91
CA LEU A 97 -22.76 -12.87 -7.73
C LEU A 97 -22.35 -13.06 -9.19
N LYS A 98 -21.21 -13.70 -9.43
CA LYS A 98 -20.77 -14.04 -10.78
C LYS A 98 -21.81 -14.94 -11.47
N GLY A 99 -22.23 -16.01 -10.81
CA GLY A 99 -23.25 -16.92 -11.36
C GLY A 99 -24.54 -16.18 -11.68
N TYR A 100 -25.04 -15.35 -10.76
CA TYR A 100 -26.23 -14.54 -10.99
C TYR A 100 -26.11 -13.60 -12.21
N LEU A 101 -24.97 -12.90 -12.35
CA LEU A 101 -24.75 -11.98 -13.47
C LEU A 101 -24.58 -12.72 -14.80
N GLU A 102 -23.93 -13.88 -14.80
CA GLU A 102 -23.77 -14.74 -15.97
C GLU A 102 -25.12 -15.29 -16.44
N ASP A 103 -25.95 -15.79 -15.52
CA ASP A 103 -27.29 -16.29 -15.81
C ASP A 103 -28.19 -15.18 -16.36
N TYR A 104 -28.21 -14.01 -15.70
CA TYR A 104 -28.99 -12.87 -16.16
C TYR A 104 -28.51 -12.34 -17.52
N SER A 105 -27.20 -12.33 -17.77
CA SER A 105 -26.65 -11.97 -19.09
C SER A 105 -27.02 -13.00 -20.15
N SER A 106 -27.04 -14.29 -19.82
CA SER A 106 -27.44 -15.37 -20.74
C SER A 106 -28.90 -15.23 -21.14
N ASP A 107 -29.78 -14.90 -20.18
CA ASP A 107 -31.19 -14.65 -20.43
C ASP A 107 -31.38 -13.46 -21.40
N LEU A 108 -30.63 -12.38 -21.21
CA LEU A 108 -30.68 -11.22 -22.12
C LEU A 108 -30.20 -11.55 -23.54
N ILE A 109 -29.18 -12.41 -23.68
CA ILE A 109 -28.74 -12.91 -24.98
C ILE A 109 -29.83 -13.77 -25.63
N SER A 110 -30.50 -14.62 -24.85
CA SER A 110 -31.62 -15.44 -25.34
C SER A 110 -32.82 -14.59 -25.80
N GLN A 111 -32.98 -13.38 -25.23
CA GLN A 111 -33.97 -12.38 -25.63
C GLN A 111 -33.54 -11.54 -26.85
N GLY A 112 -32.40 -11.86 -27.48
CA GLY A 112 -31.94 -11.26 -28.72
C GLY A 112 -31.02 -10.05 -28.54
N LYS A 113 -30.57 -9.73 -27.32
CA LYS A 113 -29.56 -8.69 -27.12
C LYS A 113 -28.17 -9.17 -27.53
N THR A 114 -27.31 -8.23 -27.91
CA THR A 114 -25.89 -8.55 -28.12
C THR A 114 -25.23 -8.94 -26.80
N LYS A 115 -24.15 -9.73 -26.86
CA LYS A 115 -23.39 -10.15 -25.67
C LYS A 115 -22.92 -8.95 -24.85
N GLU A 116 -22.45 -7.90 -25.54
CA GLU A 116 -21.89 -6.70 -24.93
C GLU A 116 -22.98 -5.88 -24.22
N GLU A 117 -24.14 -5.67 -24.85
CA GLU A 117 -25.28 -5.02 -24.22
C GLU A 117 -25.83 -5.82 -23.05
N SER A 118 -25.82 -7.15 -23.13
CA SER A 118 -26.31 -8.04 -22.09
C SER A 118 -25.44 -7.95 -20.83
N ILE A 119 -24.11 -7.98 -21.01
CA ILE A 119 -23.13 -7.80 -19.92
C ILE A 119 -23.29 -6.41 -19.29
N GLN A 120 -23.35 -5.35 -20.09
CA GLN A 120 -23.52 -3.98 -19.56
C GLN A 120 -24.85 -3.82 -18.82
N THR A 121 -25.94 -4.39 -19.36
CA THR A 121 -27.25 -4.35 -18.71
C THR A 121 -27.24 -5.09 -17.38
N ALA A 122 -26.62 -6.28 -17.33
CA ALA A 122 -26.48 -7.09 -16.11
C ALA A 122 -25.74 -6.32 -15.01
N ILE A 123 -24.55 -5.79 -15.35
CA ILE A 123 -23.72 -5.02 -14.43
C ILE A 123 -24.45 -3.75 -13.94
N ASN A 124 -25.14 -3.04 -14.83
CA ASN A 124 -25.85 -1.81 -14.47
C ASN A 124 -27.08 -2.07 -13.58
N GLN A 125 -27.83 -3.14 -13.85
CA GLN A 125 -28.97 -3.52 -13.02
C GLN A 125 -28.54 -3.81 -11.58
N PHE A 126 -27.45 -4.57 -11.41
CA PHE A 126 -26.89 -4.87 -10.11
C PHE A 126 -26.33 -3.60 -9.43
N ARG A 127 -25.58 -2.77 -10.16
CA ARG A 127 -25.08 -1.48 -9.66
C ARG A 127 -26.22 -0.62 -9.13
N VAL A 128 -27.34 -0.47 -9.82
CA VAL A 128 -28.48 0.37 -9.36
C VAL A 128 -29.06 -0.13 -8.03
N GLN A 129 -29.22 -1.44 -7.86
CA GLN A 129 -29.72 -2.01 -6.60
C GLN A 129 -28.71 -1.80 -5.46
N GLU A 130 -27.43 -2.06 -5.73
CA GLU A 130 -26.35 -1.86 -4.75
C GLU A 130 -26.19 -0.37 -4.39
N PHE A 131 -26.17 0.53 -5.36
CA PHE A 131 -26.07 1.99 -5.17
C PHE A 131 -27.22 2.55 -4.34
N THR A 132 -28.43 2.07 -4.54
CA THR A 132 -29.59 2.55 -3.78
C THR A 132 -29.42 2.20 -2.30
N SER A 133 -28.90 1.00 -2.00
CA SER A 133 -28.59 0.55 -0.63
C SER A 133 -27.32 1.19 -0.03
N LEU A 134 -26.31 1.50 -0.85
CA LEU A 134 -24.99 2.03 -0.44
C LEU A 134 -24.89 3.56 -0.51
N SER A 135 -25.92 4.26 -0.98
CA SER A 135 -25.90 5.73 -1.20
C SER A 135 -25.53 6.56 0.04
N LYS A 136 -25.59 5.99 1.24
CA LYS A 136 -25.11 6.62 2.48
C LYS A 136 -23.60 6.50 2.74
N ASN A 137 -22.84 5.70 1.99
CA ASN A 137 -21.40 5.47 2.21
C ASN A 137 -20.62 5.11 0.92
N SER A 138 -20.86 5.82 -0.18
CA SER A 138 -20.23 5.54 -1.49
C SER A 138 -19.04 6.46 -1.80
N SER A 139 -17.92 6.31 -1.08
CA SER A 139 -16.68 7.05 -1.43
C SER A 139 -16.18 6.63 -2.82
N LEU A 140 -15.74 7.60 -3.65
CA LEU A 140 -15.19 7.33 -4.99
C LEU A 140 -13.94 6.44 -4.93
N PHE A 141 -13.19 6.54 -3.83
CA PHE A 141 -11.96 5.79 -3.60
C PHE A 141 -12.16 4.80 -2.46
N ASN A 142 -11.63 3.59 -2.66
CA ASN A 142 -11.38 2.65 -1.58
C ASN A 142 -9.98 2.91 -1.04
N LEU A 143 -9.91 3.35 0.21
CA LEU A 143 -8.69 3.77 0.89
C LEU A 143 -8.36 2.71 1.95
N PRO A 144 -7.49 1.73 1.63
CA PRO A 144 -7.16 0.66 2.56
C PRO A 144 -6.34 1.20 3.73
N ILE A 145 -6.55 0.64 4.93
CA ILE A 145 -5.74 0.99 6.09
C ILE A 145 -4.38 0.30 6.00
N HIS A 146 -3.30 1.08 6.03
CA HIS A 146 -1.93 0.64 5.79
C HIS A 146 -1.26 0.06 7.06
N TYR A 147 -1.92 -0.90 7.73
CA TYR A 147 -1.44 -1.51 8.98
C TYR A 147 -0.05 -2.16 8.87
N TYR A 148 0.34 -2.62 7.68
CA TYR A 148 1.66 -3.20 7.46
C TYR A 148 2.80 -2.24 7.84
N LEU A 149 2.63 -0.92 7.66
CA LEU A 149 3.66 0.07 8.03
C LEU A 149 3.99 0.00 9.52
N ILE A 150 2.97 -0.18 10.37
CA ILE A 150 3.17 -0.38 11.82
C ILE A 150 3.86 -1.72 12.09
N GLY A 151 3.52 -2.78 11.36
CA GLY A 151 4.23 -4.04 11.44
C GLY A 151 5.72 -3.94 11.09
N TYR A 152 6.05 -3.18 10.04
CA TYR A 152 7.43 -2.90 9.65
C TYR A 152 8.16 -2.02 10.68
N SER A 153 7.49 -1.04 11.29
CA SER A 153 8.06 -0.29 12.42
C SER A 153 8.41 -1.21 13.59
N LEU A 154 7.47 -2.07 14.01
CA LEU A 154 7.69 -3.03 15.10
C LEU A 154 8.82 -4.02 14.78
N LEU A 155 8.86 -4.53 13.55
CA LEU A 155 9.93 -5.41 13.09
C LEU A 155 11.28 -4.69 13.11
N SER A 156 11.32 -3.44 12.63
CA SER A 156 12.55 -2.64 12.58
C SER A 156 13.10 -2.37 13.98
N ILE A 157 12.24 -2.02 14.95
CA ILE A 157 12.63 -1.86 16.36
C ILE A 157 13.16 -3.18 16.92
N THR A 158 12.44 -4.27 16.71
CA THR A 158 12.83 -5.59 17.23
C THR A 158 14.21 -5.99 16.72
N VAL A 159 14.45 -5.85 15.41
CA VAL A 159 15.76 -6.15 14.81
C VAL A 159 16.83 -5.18 15.31
N ALA A 160 16.54 -3.88 15.41
CA ALA A 160 17.48 -2.88 15.92
C ALA A 160 17.93 -3.19 17.37
N THR A 161 16.99 -3.59 18.23
CA THR A 161 17.30 -4.01 19.62
C THR A 161 18.14 -5.29 19.64
N LEU A 162 17.86 -6.27 18.78
CA LEU A 162 18.69 -7.48 18.70
C LEU A 162 20.11 -7.18 18.21
N LEU A 163 20.26 -6.26 17.25
CA LEU A 163 21.57 -5.86 16.74
C LEU A 163 22.44 -5.16 17.78
N GLU A 164 21.85 -4.50 18.78
CA GLU A 164 22.58 -3.86 19.88
C GLU A 164 23.44 -4.84 20.67
N PHE A 165 22.99 -6.10 20.82
CA PHE A 165 23.71 -7.13 21.55
C PHE A 165 24.73 -7.89 20.69
N MET A 166 24.68 -7.77 19.36
CA MET A 166 25.54 -8.53 18.45
C MET A 166 27.04 -8.22 18.57
N PRO A 167 27.50 -6.96 18.78
CA PRO A 167 28.92 -6.66 18.97
C PRO A 167 29.55 -7.41 20.16
N MET A 168 28.78 -7.63 21.22
CA MET A 168 29.24 -8.37 22.40
C MET A 168 29.49 -9.85 22.10
N ILE A 169 28.68 -10.44 21.20
CA ILE A 169 28.75 -11.86 20.83
C ILE A 169 29.83 -12.10 19.77
N LEU A 170 29.86 -11.27 18.72
CA LEU A 170 30.62 -11.54 17.51
C LEU A 170 32.05 -10.95 17.52
N LYS A 171 32.39 -10.08 18.47
CA LYS A 171 33.70 -9.40 18.56
C LYS A 171 34.15 -8.73 17.24
N GLN A 172 33.21 -8.38 16.38
CA GLN A 172 33.44 -7.71 15.11
C GLN A 172 33.32 -6.19 15.26
N SER A 173 33.81 -5.46 14.25
CA SER A 173 33.73 -3.99 14.20
C SER A 173 32.31 -3.49 14.50
N PRO A 174 32.11 -2.68 15.56
CA PRO A 174 30.78 -2.25 15.99
C PRO A 174 30.08 -1.36 14.96
N PHE A 175 30.85 -0.76 14.04
CA PHE A 175 30.33 0.23 13.11
C PHE A 175 29.20 -0.28 12.21
N LEU A 176 29.34 -1.47 11.59
CA LEU A 176 28.33 -1.95 10.65
C LEU A 176 27.00 -2.24 11.37
N PHE A 177 27.08 -2.83 12.57
CA PHE A 177 25.92 -3.07 13.41
C PHE A 177 25.25 -1.75 13.81
N SER A 178 26.02 -0.76 14.27
CA SER A 178 25.49 0.56 14.60
C SER A 178 24.90 1.29 13.39
N ALA A 179 25.50 1.17 12.20
CA ALA A 179 24.98 1.77 10.97
C ALA A 179 23.64 1.16 10.54
N ILE A 180 23.52 -0.17 10.57
CA ILE A 180 22.27 -0.88 10.29
C ILE A 180 21.22 -0.55 11.35
N GLN A 181 21.60 -0.49 12.63
CA GLN A 181 20.69 -0.12 13.71
C GLN A 181 20.14 1.30 13.52
N PHE A 182 21.02 2.28 13.24
CA PHE A 182 20.62 3.66 13.00
C PHE A 182 19.72 3.80 11.77
N MET A 183 20.02 3.07 10.70
CA MET A 183 19.13 2.95 9.54
C MET A 183 17.76 2.41 9.96
N LEU A 184 17.68 1.26 10.64
CA LEU A 184 16.40 0.65 11.04
C LEU A 184 15.55 1.59 11.91
N ILE A 185 16.16 2.30 12.86
CA ILE A 185 15.47 3.28 13.69
C ILE A 185 14.94 4.44 12.84
N SER A 186 15.76 4.97 11.92
CA SER A 186 15.36 6.07 11.03
C SER A 186 14.18 5.67 10.13
N TYR A 187 14.22 4.47 9.55
CA TYR A 187 13.13 3.94 8.74
C TYR A 187 11.90 3.57 9.56
N CYS A 188 12.04 3.16 10.82
CA CYS A 188 10.91 2.97 11.72
C CYS A 188 10.14 4.29 11.94
N ILE A 189 10.86 5.39 12.14
CA ILE A 189 10.25 6.73 12.21
C ILE A 189 9.56 7.05 10.88
N GLY A 190 10.22 6.77 9.75
CA GLY A 190 9.67 6.93 8.41
C GLY A 190 8.36 6.16 8.19
N PHE A 191 8.32 4.86 8.45
CA PHE A 191 7.12 4.02 8.29
C PHE A 191 5.97 4.48 9.18
N THR A 192 6.28 4.82 10.44
CA THR A 192 5.29 5.34 11.39
C THR A 192 4.74 6.68 10.91
N GLY A 193 5.61 7.59 10.46
CA GLY A 193 5.22 8.87 9.85
C GLY A 193 4.35 8.69 8.62
N SER A 194 4.74 7.80 7.70
CA SER A 194 3.95 7.45 6.52
C SER A 194 2.57 6.92 6.87
N PHE A 195 2.44 6.08 7.91
CA PHE A 195 1.14 5.58 8.36
C PHE A 195 0.19 6.73 8.74
N PHE A 196 0.67 7.70 9.52
CA PHE A 196 -0.13 8.87 9.89
C PHE A 196 -0.41 9.78 8.71
N LEU A 197 0.57 10.01 7.84
CA LEU A 197 0.41 10.82 6.64
C LEU A 197 -0.62 10.22 5.69
N TYR A 198 -0.59 8.90 5.47
CA TYR A 198 -1.58 8.22 4.63
C TYR A 198 -2.98 8.37 5.21
N LYS A 199 -3.13 8.17 6.53
CA LYS A 199 -4.42 8.38 7.20
C LYS A 199 -4.93 9.82 7.08
N LEU A 200 -4.03 10.80 7.13
CA LEU A 200 -4.36 12.21 6.94
C LEU A 200 -4.80 12.47 5.49
N LEU A 201 -4.06 11.95 4.51
CA LEU A 201 -4.42 12.06 3.09
C LEU A 201 -5.77 11.39 2.82
N ASP A 202 -6.02 10.20 3.37
CA ASP A 202 -7.28 9.48 3.25
C ASP A 202 -8.46 10.32 3.78
N SER A 203 -8.26 10.98 4.93
CA SER A 203 -9.25 11.88 5.52
C SER A 203 -9.51 13.11 4.66
N ILE A 204 -8.47 13.71 4.06
CA ILE A 204 -8.61 14.88 3.17
C ILE A 204 -9.36 14.49 1.90
N ILE A 205 -8.97 13.38 1.27
CA ILE A 205 -9.59 12.87 0.04
C ILE A 205 -11.05 12.55 0.30
N SER A 206 -11.36 11.85 1.39
CA SER A 206 -12.72 11.48 1.75
C SER A 206 -13.59 12.70 2.03
N LYS A 207 -13.06 13.71 2.75
CA LYS A 207 -13.77 14.97 3.00
C LYS A 207 -14.07 15.72 1.71
N LYS A 208 -13.07 15.89 0.83
CA LYS A 208 -13.26 16.59 -0.45
C LYS A 208 -14.29 15.89 -1.34
N THR A 209 -14.19 14.58 -1.44
CA THR A 209 -15.06 13.76 -2.29
C THR A 209 -16.51 13.74 -1.81
N ASN A 210 -16.75 13.82 -0.50
CA ASN A 210 -18.10 13.85 0.05
C ASN A 210 -18.72 15.26 0.09
N ASN A 211 -17.91 16.33 0.08
CA ASN A 211 -18.38 17.71 0.15
C ASN A 211 -18.72 18.31 -1.23
N ASP A 212 -18.26 17.67 -2.31
CA ASP A 212 -18.60 18.00 -3.71
C ASP A 212 -19.88 17.29 -4.19
N ARG A 213 -20.70 16.76 -3.27
CA ARG A 213 -22.04 16.18 -3.51
C ARG A 213 -23.11 16.96 -2.75
#